data_AF-A0A7U9HEP5-F1
#
_entry.id   AF-A0A7U9HEP5-F1
#
_cell.length_a   1.000
_cell.length_b   1.000
_cell.length_c   1.000
_cell.angle_alpha   90.00
_cell.angle_beta   90.00
_cell.angle_gamma   90.00
#
_symmetry.space_group_name_H-M   'P 1'
#
loop_
_entity.id
_entity.type
_entity.pdbx_description
1 polymer ?
#
loop_
_entity_poly.entity_id
_entity_poly.type
_entity_poly.pdbx_seq_one_letter_code
_entity_poly.pdbx_strand_id
1 'polypeptide(L)' 'MAVEGAPALGGVMTGVSAMSDLAWVPQSCTLPTEERPLRVAEWDALLSQRLTSLSRPQPLRLRLDLGR' A
#
# COMPACT_ATOMS: atom_id res chain seq x y z
N MET A 1 17.62 45.64 -1.98
CA MET A 1 16.62 45.20 -2.98
C MET A 1 16.71 43.69 -3.10
N ALA A 2 15.57 43.04 -3.29
CA ALA A 2 15.22 41.69 -2.86
C ALA A 2 16.13 40.54 -3.35
N VAL A 3 16.35 39.57 -2.45
CA VAL A 3 16.81 38.21 -2.75
C VAL A 3 15.58 37.38 -3.12
N GLU A 4 15.51 36.90 -4.36
CA GLU A 4 14.40 36.07 -4.83
C GLU A 4 14.61 34.63 -4.32
N GLY A 5 13.78 34.24 -3.35
CA GLY A 5 13.86 32.95 -2.69
C GLY A 5 13.42 31.81 -3.60
N ALA A 6 14.23 30.75 -3.66
CA ALA A 6 13.86 29.48 -4.28
C ALA A 6 12.55 28.94 -3.66
N PRO A 7 11.58 28.47 -4.46
CA PRO A 7 10.37 27.88 -3.90
C PRO A 7 10.73 26.55 -3.22
N ALA A 8 10.41 26.49 -1.92
CA ALA A 8 10.56 25.31 -1.09
C ALA A 8 9.81 24.13 -1.70
N LEU A 9 10.42 22.93 -1.61
CA LEU A 9 9.77 21.63 -1.84
C LEU A 9 8.71 21.39 -0.75
N GLY A 10 7.60 22.12 -0.84
CA GLY A 10 6.46 22.08 0.08
C GLY A 10 5.21 21.54 -0.62
N GLY A 11 5.34 20.44 -1.36
CA GLY A 11 4.19 19.71 -1.86
C GLY A 11 3.64 18.82 -0.76
N VAL A 12 2.58 19.27 -0.08
CA VAL A 12 1.71 18.39 0.70
C VAL A 12 1.41 17.17 -0.16
N MET A 13 1.69 15.98 0.36
CA MET A 13 1.32 14.72 -0.29
C MET A 13 -0.21 14.66 -0.35
N THR A 14 -0.78 15.29 -1.38
CA THR A 14 -2.19 15.23 -1.73
C THR A 14 -2.53 13.77 -2.01
N GLY A 15 -2.92 13.07 -0.96
CA GLY A 15 -3.52 11.74 -1.02
C GLY A 15 -4.89 11.82 -1.67
N VAL A 16 -4.93 12.14 -2.96
CA VAL A 16 -6.03 11.99 -3.93
C VAL A 16 -5.51 12.53 -5.29
N SER A 17 -4.41 11.98 -5.78
CA SER A 17 -4.04 12.10 -7.21
C SER A 17 -3.64 10.77 -7.82
N ALA A 18 -3.33 9.76 -6.99
CA ALA A 18 -3.05 8.39 -7.44
C ALA A 18 -4.27 7.62 -7.98
N MET A 19 -5.51 8.03 -7.65
CA MET A 19 -6.69 7.28 -8.14
C MET A 19 -7.01 7.55 -9.61
N SER A 20 -6.62 8.71 -10.16
CA SER A 20 -6.81 9.02 -11.58
C SER A 20 -5.95 8.13 -12.50
N ASP A 21 -4.85 7.59 -11.97
CA ASP A 21 -3.90 6.72 -12.67
C ASP A 21 -4.31 5.23 -12.69
N LEU A 22 -5.48 4.91 -12.09
CA LEU A 22 -6.03 3.56 -12.01
C LEU A 22 -7.18 3.34 -13.01
N ALA A 23 -7.31 4.18 -14.05
CA ALA A 23 -8.35 4.02 -15.08
C ALA A 23 -8.29 2.67 -15.81
N TRP A 24 -7.14 1.99 -15.79
CA TRP A 24 -6.96 0.63 -16.32
C TRP A 24 -7.46 -0.47 -15.37
N VAL A 25 -7.70 -0.15 -14.10
CA VAL A 25 -8.10 -1.10 -13.06
C VAL A 25 -9.63 -1.17 -13.01
N PRO A 26 -10.24 -2.35 -13.22
CA PRO A 26 -11.66 -2.52 -13.06
C PRO A 26 -12.12 -2.12 -11.64
N GLN A 27 -13.33 -1.57 -11.50
CA GLN A 27 -13.88 -1.24 -10.18
C GLN A 27 -14.00 -2.46 -9.26
N SER A 28 -14.10 -3.67 -9.80
CA SER A 28 -14.03 -4.92 -9.04
C SER A 28 -12.67 -5.18 -8.38
N CYS A 29 -11.60 -4.52 -8.86
CA CYS A 29 -10.26 -4.59 -8.29
C CYS A 29 -10.01 -3.49 -7.24
N THR A 30 -10.99 -2.61 -6.98
CA THR A 30 -10.93 -1.65 -5.88
C THR A 30 -11.79 -2.14 -4.72
N LEU A 31 -11.14 -2.36 -3.58
CA LEU A 31 -11.84 -2.54 -2.31
C LEU A 31 -12.60 -1.23 -1.95
N PRO A 32 -13.88 -1.30 -1.57
CA PRO A 32 -14.62 -0.12 -1.10
C PRO A 32 -13.85 0.57 0.02
N THR A 33 -13.71 1.89 -0.05
CA THR A 33 -12.84 2.66 0.87
C THR A 33 -13.18 2.42 2.34
N GLU A 34 -14.46 2.23 2.66
CA GLU A 34 -14.96 1.93 4.00
C GLU A 34 -14.51 0.55 4.51
N GLU A 35 -14.34 -0.42 3.62
CA GLU A 35 -13.97 -1.79 3.96
C GLU A 35 -12.46 -2.01 4.02
N ARG A 36 -11.66 -1.08 3.49
CA ARG A 36 -10.19 -1.20 3.46
C ARG A 36 -9.56 -1.39 4.84
N PRO A 37 -9.91 -0.59 5.88
CA PRO A 37 -9.33 -0.76 7.21
C PRO A 37 -9.64 -2.14 7.80
N LEU A 38 -10.86 -2.62 7.59
CA LEU A 38 -11.29 -3.94 8.05
C LEU A 38 -10.49 -5.05 7.37
N ARG A 39 -10.34 -5.00 6.03
CA ARG A 39 -9.53 -5.98 5.31
C ARG A 39 -8.08 -6.00 5.74
N VAL A 40 -7.46 -4.84 5.98
CA VAL A 40 -6.09 -4.79 6.48
C VAL A 40 -5.98 -5.49 7.84
N ALA A 41 -6.91 -5.23 8.75
CA ALA A 41 -6.94 -5.89 10.06
C ALA A 41 -7.14 -7.41 9.96
N GLU A 42 -8.01 -7.87 9.05
CA GLU A 42 -8.21 -9.30 8.79
C GLU A 42 -6.94 -9.98 8.27
N TRP A 43 -6.23 -9.36 7.34
CA TRP A 43 -4.96 -9.88 6.81
C TRP A 43 -3.87 -9.90 7.86
N ASP A 44 -3.78 -8.87 8.70
CA ASP A 44 -2.84 -8.80 9.82
C ASP A 44 -3.10 -9.92 10.83
N ALA A 45 -4.37 -10.16 11.17
CA ALA A 45 -4.78 -11.26 12.03
C ALA A 45 -4.45 -12.63 11.41
N LEU A 46 -4.69 -12.83 10.11
CA LEU A 46 -4.37 -14.07 9.41
C LEU A 46 -2.86 -14.36 9.44
N LEU A 47 -2.04 -13.38 9.07
CA LEU A 47 -0.60 -13.58 8.97
C LEU A 47 0.03 -13.75 10.36
N SER A 48 -0.40 -12.98 11.35
CA SER A 48 0.10 -13.13 12.73
C SER A 48 -0.24 -14.50 13.34
N GLN A 49 -1.39 -15.08 13.01
CA GLN A 49 -1.83 -16.36 13.57
C GLN A 49 -1.32 -17.58 12.81
N ARG A 50 -1.15 -17.46 11.48
CA ARG A 50 -0.93 -18.62 10.61
C ARG A 50 0.46 -18.71 10.01
N LEU A 51 1.29 -17.66 10.07
CA LEU A 51 2.63 -17.69 9.51
C LEU A 51 3.53 -18.66 10.29
N THR A 52 3.98 -19.72 9.63
CA THR A 52 4.87 -20.73 10.23
C THR A 52 6.32 -20.59 9.78
N SER A 53 6.55 -20.04 8.57
CA SER A 53 7.89 -19.81 8.04
C SER A 53 7.90 -18.69 6.99
N LEU A 54 9.04 -18.01 6.89
CA LEU A 54 9.29 -16.94 5.93
C LEU A 54 10.69 -17.11 5.31
N SER A 55 10.77 -17.06 3.98
CA SER A 55 12.06 -17.07 3.26
C SER A 55 12.03 -16.17 2.02
N ARG A 56 13.21 -15.65 1.63
CA ARG A 56 13.37 -14.83 0.42
C ARG A 56 14.35 -15.52 -0.55
N PRO A 57 13.89 -16.43 -1.41
CA PRO A 57 14.77 -17.17 -2.33
C PRO A 57 15.36 -16.30 -3.46
N GLN A 58 14.73 -15.18 -3.81
CA GLN A 58 15.25 -14.21 -4.78
C GLN A 58 14.94 -12.79 -4.32
N PRO A 59 15.67 -11.75 -4.79
CA PRO A 59 15.42 -10.37 -4.40
C PRO A 59 13.96 -9.92 -4.55
N LEU A 60 13.29 -10.40 -5.60
CA LEU A 60 11.89 -10.08 -5.95
C LEU A 60 10.89 -11.20 -5.63
N ARG A 61 11.29 -12.22 -4.84
CA ARG A 61 10.40 -13.31 -4.44
C ARG A 61 10.45 -13.54 -2.94
N LEU A 62 9.31 -13.39 -2.28
CA LEU A 62 9.08 -13.78 -0.90
C LEU A 62 8.24 -15.05 -0.87
N ARG A 63 8.59 -16.00 -0.01
CA ARG A 63 7.82 -17.21 0.28
C ARG A 63 7.35 -17.16 1.72
N LEU A 64 6.05 -17.35 1.91
CA LEU A 64 5.38 -17.46 3.20
C LEU A 64 4.75 -18.85 3.27
N ASP A 65 5.07 -19.62 4.30
CA ASP A 65 4.37 -20.88 4.58
C ASP A 65 3.32 -20.61 5.69
N LEU A 66 2.07 -20.99 5.43
CA LEU A 66 0.95 -20.78 6.33
C LEU A 66 0.43 -22.12 6.86
N GLY A 67 0.31 -22.24 8.18
CA GLY A 67 -0.30 -23.38 8.84
C GLY A 67 -1.82 -23.42 8.64
N ARG A 68 -2.39 -24.62 8.75
CA ARG A 68 -3.85 -24.84 8.70
C ARG A 68 -4.53 -24.40 9.98
#